data_AF-A0A951ET83-F1
#
_entry.id   AF-A0A951ET83-F1
#
_cell.length_a   1.000
_cell.length_b   1.000
_cell.length_c   1.000
_cell.angle_alpha   90.00
_cell.angle_beta   90.00
_cell.angle_gamma   90.00
#
_symmetry.space_group_name_H-M   'P 1'
#
loop_
_entity.id
_entity.type
_entity.pdbx_description
1 polymer ?
#
loop_
_entity_poly.entity_id
_entity_poly.type
_entity_poly.pdbx_seq_one_letter_code
_entity_poly.pdbx_strand_id
1 'polypeptide(L)'
;MQYHDVLRVCARRGLRALTSGLVLWAACGASAPAQEDTASAEASTTPAPYASFQYATLTGTTNTISVTLVPVVNSAGKTTLENVTLQFGFNSAGNLILSSLQAAPAPPPITTGFKAGKYCGPSNLGNGTMAILVAGPGETSGGATEWTLSATGSGGATYPESASWYVGALTSNPLYARIKAAGITSTAYSYGIGGSEYATSTGDWSLNSLLGLSQVNNTVTIFSYTDNAGKDHSQPVDQVTYTACN
;
A
#
# COMPACT_ATOMS: atom_id res chain seq x y z
N MET A 1 -16.65 -24.25 -47.42
CA MET A 1 -15.57 -25.08 -47.98
C MET A 1 -14.38 -24.94 -47.05
N GLN A 2 -14.25 -25.85 -46.08
CA GLN A 2 -13.37 -27.04 -46.05
C GLN A 2 -11.94 -26.64 -45.60
N TYR A 3 -11.58 -26.72 -44.31
CA TYR A 3 -11.16 -27.88 -43.49
C TYR A 3 -9.97 -28.70 -44.07
N HIS A 4 -8.83 -28.62 -43.38
CA HIS A 4 -7.74 -29.61 -43.31
C HIS A 4 -7.41 -29.71 -41.81
N ASP A 5 -7.53 -30.80 -41.05
CA ASP A 5 -7.40 -32.24 -41.24
C ASP A 5 -5.98 -32.70 -41.59
N VAL A 6 -5.21 -33.09 -40.56
CA VAL A 6 -4.17 -34.12 -40.65
C VAL A 6 -4.16 -34.95 -39.37
N LEU A 7 -4.49 -36.23 -39.56
CA LEU A 7 -4.52 -37.30 -38.58
C LEU A 7 -3.39 -38.29 -38.94
N ARG A 8 -2.92 -39.04 -37.92
CA ARG A 8 -2.26 -40.37 -37.95
C ARG A 8 -0.73 -40.46 -37.85
N VAL A 9 -0.30 -40.69 -36.61
CA VAL A 9 0.29 -41.93 -36.09
C VAL A 9 0.68 -42.99 -37.13
N CYS A 10 1.96 -43.39 -37.12
CA CYS A 10 2.38 -44.73 -37.49
C CYS A 10 3.53 -45.19 -36.59
N ALA A 11 3.31 -46.28 -35.85
CA ALA A 11 4.30 -46.98 -35.06
C ALA A 11 4.82 -48.19 -35.84
N ARG A 12 6.13 -48.51 -35.78
CA ARG A 12 6.66 -49.88 -35.70
C ARG A 12 8.19 -49.95 -35.52
N ARG A 13 8.55 -50.62 -34.41
CA ARG A 13 9.58 -51.66 -34.19
C ARG A 13 11.05 -51.40 -34.55
N GLY A 14 11.90 -51.54 -33.53
CA GLY A 14 13.33 -51.86 -33.68
C GLY A 14 14.05 -51.97 -32.33
N LEU A 15 13.93 -53.13 -31.69
CA LEU A 15 14.64 -53.51 -30.46
C LEU A 15 16.12 -53.77 -30.76
N ARG A 16 17.06 -53.15 -30.02
CA ARG A 16 18.26 -53.80 -29.43
C ARG A 16 19.10 -52.81 -28.63
N ALA A 17 19.49 -53.28 -27.44
CA ALA A 17 20.23 -52.58 -26.42
C ALA A 17 21.70 -52.33 -26.80
N LEU A 18 22.25 -51.21 -26.34
CA LEU A 18 23.62 -51.17 -25.83
C LEU A 18 23.76 -50.01 -24.84
N THR A 19 24.17 -50.42 -23.65
CA THR A 19 24.44 -49.67 -22.43
C THR A 19 25.59 -48.70 -22.59
N SER A 20 25.39 -47.45 -22.18
CA SER A 20 26.45 -46.57 -21.69
C SER A 20 25.79 -45.50 -20.82
N GLY A 21 26.03 -45.59 -19.51
CA GLY A 21 25.47 -44.69 -18.52
C GLY A 21 26.04 -43.29 -18.66
N LEU A 22 25.16 -42.33 -18.90
CA LEU A 22 25.39 -40.93 -18.55
C LEU A 22 24.45 -40.62 -17.39
N VAL A 23 25.01 -40.48 -16.19
CA VAL A 23 24.31 -39.97 -15.02
C VAL A 23 24.14 -38.46 -15.25
N LEU A 24 22.97 -38.07 -15.76
CA LEU A 24 22.56 -36.68 -15.82
C LEU A 24 21.92 -36.35 -14.46
N TRP A 25 22.68 -35.72 -13.56
CA TRP A 25 22.11 -35.08 -12.39
C TRP A 25 21.27 -33.88 -12.87
N ALA A 26 19.95 -34.05 -12.85
CA ALA A 26 19.04 -32.92 -12.84
C ALA A 26 19.22 -32.22 -11.49
N ALA A 27 19.94 -31.10 -11.48
CA ALA A 27 19.92 -30.18 -10.37
C ALA A 27 18.50 -29.59 -10.28
N CYS A 28 17.65 -30.20 -9.45
CA CYS A 28 16.48 -29.52 -8.89
C CYS A 28 17.02 -28.30 -8.13
N GLY A 29 16.86 -27.12 -8.71
CA GLY A 29 17.07 -25.87 -7.99
C GLY A 29 16.06 -25.82 -6.86
N ALA A 30 16.52 -26.15 -5.65
CA ALA A 30 15.79 -25.84 -4.44
C ALA A 30 15.70 -24.32 -4.35
N SER A 31 14.52 -23.76 -4.65
CA SER A 31 14.20 -22.39 -4.28
C SER A 31 14.30 -22.30 -2.76
N ALA A 32 15.31 -21.57 -2.27
CA ALA A 32 15.43 -21.24 -0.86
C ALA A 32 14.11 -20.61 -0.40
N PRO A 33 13.57 -21.00 0.77
CA PRO A 33 12.41 -20.30 1.32
C PRO A 33 12.79 -18.83 1.50
N ALA A 34 11.95 -17.94 0.98
CA ALA A 34 12.06 -16.52 1.23
C ALA A 34 12.10 -16.33 2.75
N GLN A 35 13.23 -15.85 3.24
CA GLN A 35 13.35 -15.39 4.62
C GLN A 35 12.42 -14.20 4.73
N GLU A 36 11.26 -14.40 5.36
CA GLU A 36 10.41 -13.31 5.83
C GLU A 36 11.25 -12.55 6.84
N ASP A 37 11.90 -11.49 6.36
CA ASP A 37 12.59 -10.52 7.19
C ASP A 37 11.51 -9.83 8.01
N THR A 38 11.19 -10.42 9.17
CA THR A 38 10.44 -9.75 10.21
C THR A 38 11.37 -8.63 10.67
N ALA A 39 11.27 -7.48 10.00
CA ALA A 39 11.88 -6.24 10.41
C ALA A 39 11.28 -5.86 11.76
N SER A 40 11.84 -6.44 12.82
CA SER A 40 11.73 -5.91 14.16
C SER A 40 12.26 -4.48 14.08
N ALA A 41 11.55 -3.52 14.67
CA ALA A 41 12.04 -2.15 14.73
C ALA A 41 13.38 -2.15 15.48
N GLU A 42 14.49 -2.15 14.75
CA GLU A 42 15.81 -1.97 15.34
C GLU A 42 15.79 -0.60 16.03
N ALA A 43 15.95 -0.62 17.36
CA ALA A 43 16.18 0.60 18.11
C ALA A 43 17.46 1.23 17.57
N SER A 44 17.37 2.44 17.02
CA SER A 44 18.51 3.16 16.47
C SER A 44 19.61 3.25 17.53
N THR A 45 20.79 2.71 17.22
CA THR A 45 22.00 2.83 18.04
C THR A 45 22.73 4.15 17.82
N THR A 46 22.16 5.05 17.00
CA THR A 46 22.78 6.32 16.62
C THR A 46 22.74 7.29 17.81
N PRO A 47 23.88 7.75 18.34
CA PRO A 47 23.90 8.75 19.39
C PRO A 47 23.31 10.08 18.89
N ALA A 48 22.56 10.77 19.73
CA ALA A 48 22.02 12.08 19.40
C ALA A 48 23.16 13.12 19.19
N PRO A 49 22.98 14.11 18.29
CA PRO A 49 21.80 14.36 17.47
C PRO A 49 21.76 13.52 16.18
N TYR A 50 20.56 13.14 15.74
CA TYR A 50 20.34 12.43 14.48
C TYR A 50 18.96 12.73 13.88
N ALA A 51 18.80 12.45 12.60
CA ALA A 51 17.52 12.40 11.92
C ALA A 51 17.22 10.96 11.49
N SER A 52 15.96 10.53 11.60
CA SER A 52 15.47 9.26 11.07
C SER A 52 14.56 9.50 9.88
N PHE A 53 14.49 8.54 8.97
CA PHE A 53 13.57 8.57 7.83
C PHE A 53 12.57 7.41 7.86
N GLN A 54 12.54 6.63 8.95
CA GLN A 54 11.75 5.39 9.06
C GLN A 54 10.24 5.62 8.88
N TYR A 55 9.75 6.83 9.12
CA TYR A 55 8.34 7.22 8.95
C TYR A 55 8.16 8.43 8.02
N ALA A 56 9.23 8.83 7.32
CA ALA A 56 9.22 10.02 6.50
C ALA A 56 8.69 9.70 5.09
N THR A 57 7.88 10.58 4.50
CA THR A 57 7.49 10.47 3.09
C THR A 57 8.46 11.28 2.24
N LEU A 58 9.11 10.62 1.26
CA LEU A 58 10.03 11.27 0.33
C LEU A 58 9.34 11.45 -1.03
N THR A 59 9.21 12.70 -1.49
CA THR A 59 8.65 13.05 -2.80
C THR A 59 9.70 13.80 -3.62
N GLY A 60 10.03 13.27 -4.79
CA GLY A 60 10.94 13.90 -5.73
C GLY A 60 10.20 14.65 -6.85
N THR A 61 10.75 15.79 -7.24
CA THR A 61 10.44 16.49 -8.50
C THR A 61 11.74 16.75 -9.27
N THR A 62 11.70 17.47 -10.39
CA THR A 62 12.84 17.66 -11.32
C THR A 62 14.16 18.03 -10.63
N ASN A 63 14.13 18.91 -9.62
CA ASN A 63 15.33 19.37 -8.92
C ASN A 63 15.14 19.48 -7.41
N THR A 64 14.09 18.88 -6.84
CA THR A 64 13.76 19.04 -5.43
C THR A 64 13.33 17.70 -4.84
N ILE A 65 13.81 17.38 -3.64
CA ILE A 65 13.27 16.31 -2.81
C ILE A 65 12.60 16.95 -1.60
N SER A 66 11.31 16.73 -1.42
CA SER A 66 10.58 17.06 -0.21
C SER A 66 10.46 15.82 0.66
N VAL A 67 10.81 15.96 1.92
CA VAL A 67 10.73 14.91 2.92
C VAL A 67 9.83 15.40 4.05
N THR A 68 8.73 14.71 4.33
CA THR A 68 7.81 15.07 5.41
C THR A 68 8.02 14.17 6.63
N LEU A 69 7.65 14.65 7.82
CA LEU A 69 7.68 13.88 9.08
C LEU A 69 9.04 13.29 9.47
N VAL A 70 10.14 13.99 9.20
CA VAL A 70 11.48 13.55 9.61
C VAL A 70 11.60 13.66 11.13
N PRO A 71 11.74 12.57 11.91
CA PRO A 71 12.02 12.67 13.32
C PRO A 71 13.47 13.10 13.50
N VAL A 72 13.66 14.28 14.10
CA VAL A 72 14.95 14.86 14.44
C VAL A 72 15.11 14.81 15.95
N VAL A 73 16.14 14.12 16.41
CA VAL A 73 16.52 14.03 17.83
C VAL A 73 17.66 15.00 18.08
N ASN A 74 17.44 15.99 18.94
CA ASN A 74 18.47 16.97 19.29
C ASN A 74 19.48 16.42 20.31
N SER A 75 20.54 17.15 20.61
CA SER A 75 21.59 16.75 21.57
C SER A 75 21.09 16.49 23.00
N ALA A 76 19.90 16.96 23.35
CA ALA A 76 19.25 16.69 24.63
C ALA A 76 18.33 15.46 24.59
N GLY A 77 18.26 14.73 23.47
CA GLY A 77 17.41 13.56 23.29
C GLY A 77 15.94 13.87 23.01
N LYS A 78 15.58 15.14 22.77
CA LYS A 78 14.20 15.52 22.44
C LYS A 78 13.95 15.32 20.95
N THR A 79 12.87 14.61 20.62
CA THR A 79 12.40 14.42 19.24
C THR A 79 11.47 15.55 18.80
N THR A 80 11.71 16.09 17.61
CA THR A 80 10.80 16.98 16.86
C THR A 80 10.55 16.39 15.46
N LEU A 81 9.42 16.70 14.85
CA LEU A 81 9.14 16.32 13.47
C LEU A 81 9.39 17.52 12.56
N GLU A 82 10.10 17.31 11.47
CA GLU A 82 10.45 18.36 10.51
C GLU A 82 10.06 17.96 9.08
N ASN A 83 9.54 18.94 8.34
CA ASN A 83 9.41 18.87 6.90
C ASN A 83 10.67 19.49 6.28
N VAL A 84 11.41 18.70 5.52
CA VAL A 84 12.69 19.07 4.91
C VAL A 84 12.53 19.17 3.41
N THR A 85 12.98 20.28 2.82
CA THR A 85 13.08 20.44 1.37
C THR A 85 14.54 20.56 0.97
N LEU A 86 14.97 19.65 0.10
CA LEU A 86 16.32 19.60 -0.48
C LEU A 86 16.22 20.07 -1.93
N GLN A 87 16.89 21.17 -2.28
CA GLN A 87 16.95 21.62 -3.66
C GLN A 87 18.32 21.33 -4.26
N PHE A 88 18.31 20.74 -5.44
CA PHE A 88 19.48 20.39 -6.20
C PHE A 88 19.67 21.38 -7.36
N GLY A 89 20.92 21.68 -7.66
CA GLY A 89 21.30 22.53 -8.79
C GLY A 89 22.62 22.06 -9.39
N PHE A 90 23.19 22.89 -10.27
CA PHE A 90 24.50 22.66 -10.84
C PHE A 90 25.41 23.84 -10.52
N ASN A 91 26.68 23.56 -10.21
CA ASN A 91 27.67 24.63 -10.11
C ASN A 91 28.15 25.08 -11.50
N SER A 92 29.04 26.08 -11.56
CA SER A 92 29.58 26.60 -12.82
C SER A 92 30.38 25.59 -13.66
N ALA A 93 30.82 24.48 -13.05
CA ALA A 93 31.50 23.38 -13.73
C ALA A 93 30.52 22.30 -14.23
N GLY A 94 29.21 22.45 -13.98
CA GLY A 94 28.19 21.46 -14.35
C GLY A 94 28.05 20.29 -13.37
N ASN A 95 28.65 20.36 -12.18
CA ASN A 95 28.51 19.30 -11.17
C ASN A 95 27.23 19.50 -10.36
N LEU A 96 26.52 18.41 -10.07
CA LEU A 96 25.36 18.39 -9.17
C LEU A 96 25.75 18.88 -7.78
N ILE A 97 24.97 19.80 -7.22
CA ILE A 97 25.13 20.33 -5.87
C ILE A 97 23.78 20.36 -5.14
N LEU A 98 23.81 20.27 -3.81
CA LEU A 98 22.68 20.67 -2.98
C LEU A 98 22.71 22.20 -2.88
N SER A 99 21.85 22.87 -3.64
CA SER A 99 21.80 24.34 -3.69
C SER A 99 21.08 24.95 -2.50
N SER A 100 20.13 24.23 -1.88
CA SER A 100 19.49 24.67 -0.64
C SER A 100 18.97 23.49 0.19
N LEU A 101 18.91 23.72 1.51
CA LEU A 101 18.23 22.85 2.48
C LEU A 101 17.36 23.75 3.35
N GLN A 102 16.08 23.42 3.44
CA GLN A 102 15.12 24.11 4.30
C GLN A 102 14.44 23.10 5.20
N ALA A 103 14.38 23.38 6.50
CA ALA A 103 13.64 22.58 7.47
C ALA A 103 12.62 23.46 8.16
N ALA A 104 11.39 22.95 8.32
CA ALA A 104 10.32 23.62 9.04
C ALA A 104 9.64 22.63 9.98
N PRO A 105 9.11 23.06 11.14
CA PRO A 105 8.33 22.18 12.01
C PRO A 105 7.18 21.52 11.25
N ALA A 106 7.07 20.21 11.37
CA ALA A 106 5.92 19.47 10.86
C ALA A 106 4.82 19.40 11.93
N PRO A 107 3.54 19.47 11.54
CA PRO A 107 2.45 19.04 12.42
C PRO A 107 2.69 17.60 12.89
N PRO A 108 2.36 17.24 14.13
CA PRO A 108 2.36 15.84 14.53
C PRO A 108 1.23 15.10 13.78
N PRO A 109 1.51 13.92 13.20
CA PRO A 109 0.49 13.15 12.50
C PRO A 109 -0.55 12.63 13.49
N ILE A 110 -1.80 12.52 13.04
CA ILE A 110 -2.87 11.94 13.84
C ILE A 110 -2.69 10.42 13.87
N THR A 111 -2.10 9.94 14.96
CA THR A 111 -1.83 8.50 15.19
C THR A 111 -3.00 7.78 15.87
N THR A 112 -4.00 8.52 16.33
CA THR A 112 -5.20 7.95 16.95
C THR A 112 -6.18 7.49 15.87
N GLY A 113 -6.68 6.26 16.00
CA GLY A 113 -7.77 5.73 15.18
C GLY A 113 -7.40 4.51 14.33
N PHE A 114 -6.15 4.37 13.88
CA PHE A 114 -5.70 3.22 13.09
C PHE A 114 -4.38 2.63 13.60
N LYS A 115 -4.12 1.36 13.27
CA LYS A 115 -2.89 0.65 13.62
C LYS A 115 -2.32 -0.06 12.39
N ALA A 116 -1.04 0.19 12.11
CA ALA A 116 -0.32 -0.53 11.06
C ALA A 116 -0.23 -2.03 11.38
N GLY A 117 -0.29 -2.86 10.35
CA GLY A 117 -0.21 -4.32 10.50
C GLY A 117 -0.93 -5.08 9.40
N LYS A 118 -0.85 -6.41 9.49
CA LYS A 118 -1.53 -7.34 8.58
C LYS A 118 -2.91 -7.70 9.11
N TYR A 119 -3.93 -7.58 8.26
CA TYR A 119 -5.31 -7.93 8.58
C TYR A 119 -5.87 -8.92 7.57
N CYS A 120 -6.59 -9.90 8.08
CA CYS A 120 -7.20 -11.00 7.35
C CYS A 120 -8.69 -10.73 7.16
N GLY A 121 -9.17 -10.94 5.94
CA GLY A 121 -10.57 -10.76 5.57
C GLY A 121 -11.45 -11.90 6.08
N PRO A 122 -12.77 -11.83 5.85
CA PRO A 122 -13.70 -12.81 6.36
C PRO A 122 -13.59 -14.13 5.58
N SER A 123 -13.78 -15.26 6.26
CA SER A 123 -13.53 -16.61 5.72
C SER A 123 -14.44 -17.01 4.55
N ASN A 124 -15.60 -16.36 4.43
CA ASN A 124 -16.59 -16.60 3.38
C ASN A 124 -16.33 -15.81 2.10
N LEU A 125 -15.33 -14.91 2.08
CA LEU A 125 -14.97 -14.11 0.91
C LEU A 125 -13.55 -14.46 0.45
N GLY A 126 -13.31 -14.44 -0.87
CA GLY A 126 -12.00 -14.77 -1.45
C GLY A 126 -11.42 -16.10 -0.99
N ASN A 127 -12.27 -17.13 -0.79
CA ASN A 127 -11.90 -18.43 -0.22
C ASN A 127 -11.20 -18.35 1.16
N GLY A 128 -11.45 -17.29 1.92
CA GLY A 128 -10.80 -17.01 3.20
C GLY A 128 -9.33 -16.61 3.09
N THR A 129 -8.88 -16.22 1.90
CA THR A 129 -7.47 -15.85 1.63
C THR A 129 -7.24 -14.35 1.51
N MET A 130 -8.29 -13.54 1.66
CA MET A 130 -8.18 -12.09 1.63
C MET A 130 -7.27 -11.61 2.76
N ALA A 131 -6.28 -10.79 2.43
CA ALA A 131 -5.39 -10.18 3.40
C ALA A 131 -4.92 -8.82 2.89
N ILE A 132 -4.85 -7.85 3.79
CA ILE A 132 -4.36 -6.50 3.55
C ILE A 132 -3.23 -6.17 4.53
N LEU A 133 -2.31 -5.35 4.07
CA LEU A 133 -1.31 -4.67 4.90
C LEU A 133 -1.72 -3.21 5.04
N VAL A 134 -1.94 -2.77 6.28
CA VAL A 134 -2.20 -1.37 6.62
C VAL A 134 -0.89 -0.71 7.03
N ALA A 135 -0.59 0.46 6.45
CA ALA A 135 0.60 1.24 6.73
C ALA A 135 0.24 2.71 7.01
N GLY A 136 1.07 3.39 7.81
CA GLY A 136 0.88 4.78 8.23
C GLY A 136 1.19 5.00 9.71
N PRO A 137 1.01 6.24 10.21
CA PRO A 137 0.63 7.41 9.43
C PRO A 137 1.78 7.95 8.58
N GLY A 138 1.46 8.44 7.38
CA GLY A 138 2.28 9.37 6.60
C GLY A 138 1.66 10.77 6.56
N GLU A 139 2.30 11.71 5.86
CA GLU A 139 1.73 13.04 5.60
C GLU A 139 1.86 13.43 4.13
N THR A 140 0.76 13.94 3.59
CA THR A 140 0.75 14.57 2.26
C THR A 140 1.50 15.90 2.28
N SER A 141 1.85 16.42 1.09
CA SER A 141 2.42 17.77 0.95
C SER A 141 1.51 18.88 1.50
N GLY A 142 0.21 18.63 1.61
CA GLY A 142 -0.77 19.53 2.23
C GLY A 142 -0.92 19.38 3.75
N GLY A 143 -0.11 18.53 4.40
CA GLY A 143 -0.14 18.30 5.84
C GLY A 143 -1.29 17.41 6.33
N ALA A 144 -2.04 16.77 5.43
CA ALA A 144 -3.05 15.78 5.83
C ALA A 144 -2.36 14.47 6.24
N THR A 145 -2.72 13.94 7.42
CA THR A 145 -2.30 12.61 7.87
C THR A 145 -2.95 11.55 6.99
N GLU A 146 -2.13 10.76 6.29
CA GLU A 146 -2.55 9.73 5.36
C GLU A 146 -2.22 8.33 5.88
N TRP A 147 -3.08 7.38 5.58
CA TRP A 147 -2.89 5.96 5.80
C TRP A 147 -3.15 5.21 4.50
N THR A 148 -2.52 4.05 4.35
CA THR A 148 -2.67 3.23 3.15
C THR A 148 -2.94 1.79 3.50
N LEU A 149 -3.55 1.09 2.55
CA LEU A 149 -3.62 -0.37 2.56
C LEU A 149 -3.23 -0.92 1.19
N SER A 150 -2.67 -2.13 1.19
CA SER A 150 -2.41 -2.92 -0.01
C SER A 150 -2.76 -4.38 0.24
N ALA A 151 -3.39 -5.05 -0.73
CA ALA A 151 -3.62 -6.48 -0.68
C ALA A 151 -2.28 -7.25 -0.69
N THR A 152 -2.19 -8.29 0.14
CA THR A 152 -0.99 -9.15 0.25
C THR A 152 -1.25 -10.60 -0.18
N GLY A 153 -2.46 -10.92 -0.63
CA GLY A 153 -2.86 -12.26 -1.07
C GLY A 153 -2.84 -12.40 -2.59
N SER A 154 -2.61 -13.62 -3.10
CA SER A 154 -2.56 -13.95 -4.54
C SER A 154 -3.92 -14.20 -5.19
N GLY A 155 -5.03 -14.05 -4.45
CA GLY A 155 -6.39 -14.23 -4.97
C GLY A 155 -6.99 -12.90 -5.42
N GLY A 156 -7.37 -12.79 -6.70
CA GLY A 156 -8.02 -11.63 -7.34
C GLY A 156 -9.44 -11.32 -6.84
N ALA A 157 -9.67 -11.43 -5.54
CA ALA A 157 -10.92 -11.20 -4.84
C ALA A 157 -10.73 -10.39 -3.54
N THR A 158 -9.55 -9.82 -3.29
CA THR A 158 -9.37 -8.88 -2.17
C THR A 158 -9.94 -7.54 -2.58
N TYR A 159 -10.80 -6.95 -1.75
CA TYR A 159 -11.31 -5.61 -1.98
C TYR A 159 -11.36 -4.81 -0.68
N PRO A 160 -10.96 -3.53 -0.71
CA PRO A 160 -10.19 -2.92 -1.80
C PRO A 160 -8.79 -3.58 -1.93
N GLU A 161 -8.26 -3.68 -3.15
CA GLU A 161 -6.87 -4.12 -3.40
C GLU A 161 -5.88 -3.06 -2.92
N SER A 162 -6.26 -1.79 -3.04
CA SER A 162 -5.48 -0.66 -2.54
C SER A 162 -6.41 0.45 -2.07
N ALA A 163 -5.99 1.20 -1.06
CA ALA A 163 -6.64 2.44 -0.69
C ALA A 163 -5.66 3.39 -0.02
N SER A 164 -5.96 4.68 -0.08
CA SER A 164 -5.41 5.68 0.81
C SER A 164 -6.54 6.51 1.44
N TRP A 165 -6.37 6.89 2.70
CA TRP A 165 -7.37 7.67 3.42
C TRP A 165 -6.75 8.66 4.39
N TYR A 166 -7.52 9.70 4.72
CA TYR A 166 -7.04 10.83 5.50
C TYR A 166 -7.78 10.90 6.84
N VAL A 167 -7.00 11.05 7.91
CA VAL A 167 -7.50 11.18 9.28
C VAL A 167 -7.54 12.66 9.66
N GLY A 168 -8.62 13.07 10.34
CA GLY A 168 -8.81 14.45 10.79
C GLY A 168 -10.23 14.96 10.54
N ALA A 169 -10.40 16.29 10.57
CA ALA A 169 -11.69 16.90 10.27
C ALA A 169 -12.05 16.68 8.79
N LEU A 170 -13.36 16.54 8.50
CA LEU A 170 -13.83 16.42 7.12
C LEU A 170 -13.37 17.57 6.23
N THR A 171 -13.39 18.80 6.76
CA THR A 171 -13.01 20.01 6.04
C THR A 171 -11.53 20.11 5.71
N SER A 172 -10.66 19.36 6.40
CA SER A 172 -9.23 19.25 6.09
C SER A 172 -8.90 18.06 5.20
N ASN A 173 -9.88 17.22 4.85
CA ASN A 173 -9.67 16.08 3.97
C ASN A 173 -9.43 16.58 2.53
N PRO A 174 -8.37 16.14 1.82
CA PRO A 174 -8.14 16.48 0.41
C PRO A 174 -9.34 16.19 -0.52
N LEU A 175 -10.21 15.25 -0.14
CA LEU A 175 -11.40 14.85 -0.88
C LEU A 175 -12.67 15.58 -0.42
N TYR A 176 -12.57 16.63 0.41
CA TYR A 176 -13.72 17.28 1.04
C TYR A 176 -14.79 17.71 0.03
N ALA A 177 -14.40 18.22 -1.14
CA ALA A 177 -15.34 18.62 -2.19
C ALA A 177 -16.20 17.43 -2.68
N ARG A 178 -15.59 16.25 -2.86
CA ARG A 178 -16.26 15.02 -3.28
C ARG A 178 -17.16 14.47 -2.16
N ILE A 179 -16.65 14.41 -0.94
CA ILE A 179 -17.40 13.97 0.25
C ILE A 179 -18.65 14.85 0.45
N LYS A 180 -18.48 16.18 0.34
CA LYS A 180 -19.58 17.14 0.44
C LYS A 180 -20.59 16.97 -0.69
N ALA A 181 -20.13 16.77 -1.93
CA ALA A 181 -20.99 16.54 -3.09
C ALA A 181 -21.82 15.25 -2.96
N ALA A 182 -21.25 14.20 -2.35
CA ALA A 182 -21.95 12.96 -2.02
C ALA A 182 -22.97 13.11 -0.87
N GLY A 183 -22.98 14.26 -0.16
CA GLY A 183 -23.89 14.51 0.95
C GLY A 183 -23.49 13.78 2.25
N ILE A 184 -22.24 13.35 2.36
CA ILE A 184 -21.72 12.66 3.55
C ILE A 184 -21.41 13.70 4.63
N THR A 185 -22.00 13.52 5.80
CA THR A 185 -21.80 14.40 6.97
C THR A 185 -21.24 13.67 8.19
N SER A 186 -21.16 12.33 8.13
CA SER A 186 -20.70 11.51 9.25
C SER A 186 -19.23 11.79 9.56
N THR A 187 -18.93 12.07 10.83
CA THR A 187 -17.57 12.21 11.36
C THR A 187 -17.09 10.92 12.05
N ALA A 188 -17.83 9.82 11.92
CA ALA A 188 -17.48 8.53 12.54
C ALA A 188 -16.38 7.78 11.76
N TYR A 189 -16.07 8.21 10.53
CA TYR A 189 -15.15 7.55 9.63
C TYR A 189 -14.04 8.51 9.18
N SER A 190 -12.88 7.95 8.85
CA SER A 190 -11.88 8.62 8.02
C SER A 190 -12.14 8.30 6.56
N TYR A 191 -11.92 9.25 5.67
CA TYR A 191 -12.35 9.12 4.28
C TYR A 191 -11.18 9.15 3.31
N GLY A 192 -11.32 8.38 2.25
CA GLY A 192 -10.27 8.13 1.29
C GLY A 192 -10.81 7.65 -0.04
N ILE A 193 -9.89 7.22 -0.89
CA ILE A 193 -10.21 6.55 -2.16
C ILE A 193 -9.46 5.23 -2.24
N GLY A 194 -10.03 4.29 -2.98
CA GLY A 194 -9.41 3.01 -3.23
C GLY A 194 -10.25 2.18 -4.17
N GLY A 195 -9.95 0.89 -4.21
CA GLY A 195 -10.72 -0.07 -4.98
C GLY A 195 -9.87 -1.25 -5.43
N SER A 196 -10.44 -2.01 -6.34
CA SER A 196 -9.86 -3.19 -6.98
C SER A 196 -10.06 -3.09 -8.49
N GLU A 197 -9.06 -3.52 -9.26
CA GLU A 197 -9.17 -3.58 -10.73
C GLU A 197 -10.23 -4.62 -11.15
N TYR A 198 -10.31 -5.72 -10.40
CA TYR A 198 -11.23 -6.83 -10.66
C TYR A 198 -12.28 -6.94 -9.55
N ALA A 199 -13.20 -5.97 -9.46
CA ALA A 199 -14.36 -6.03 -8.57
C ALA A 199 -15.36 -7.09 -9.07
N THR A 200 -15.05 -8.37 -8.86
CA THR A 200 -15.74 -9.51 -9.51
C THR A 200 -17.10 -9.87 -8.92
N SER A 201 -17.54 -9.27 -7.81
CA SER A 201 -18.81 -9.65 -7.17
C SER A 201 -19.84 -8.53 -6.92
N THR A 202 -19.44 -7.26 -6.77
CA THR A 202 -20.41 -6.18 -6.44
C THR A 202 -20.25 -4.89 -7.23
N GLY A 203 -19.16 -4.65 -7.99
CA GLY A 203 -18.94 -3.40 -8.74
C GLY A 203 -18.71 -2.16 -7.87
N ASP A 204 -19.17 -2.16 -6.63
CA ASP A 204 -19.07 -1.07 -5.65
C ASP A 204 -17.62 -0.86 -5.14
N TRP A 205 -16.71 -1.77 -5.46
CA TRP A 205 -15.28 -1.70 -5.11
C TRP A 205 -14.38 -1.37 -6.31
N SER A 206 -14.91 -0.72 -7.35
CA SER A 206 -14.10 -0.29 -8.48
C SER A 206 -12.98 0.68 -8.09
N LEU A 207 -11.95 0.79 -8.92
CA LEU A 207 -10.90 1.80 -8.72
C LEU A 207 -11.50 3.20 -8.56
N ASN A 208 -10.93 4.00 -7.65
CA ASN A 208 -11.39 5.35 -7.31
C ASN A 208 -12.78 5.42 -6.64
N SER A 209 -13.26 4.31 -6.05
CA SER A 209 -14.39 4.34 -5.12
C SER A 209 -14.07 5.23 -3.91
N LEU A 210 -15.04 6.03 -3.49
CA LEU A 210 -15.02 6.80 -2.26
C LEU A 210 -15.21 5.84 -1.09
N LEU A 211 -14.27 5.85 -0.15
CA LEU A 211 -14.26 4.92 0.98
C LEU A 211 -14.39 5.67 2.30
N GLY A 212 -15.13 5.08 3.23
CA GLY A 212 -15.09 5.42 4.65
C GLY A 212 -14.44 4.28 5.43
N LEU A 213 -13.53 4.60 6.34
CA LEU A 213 -12.80 3.62 7.14
C LEU A 213 -12.95 3.93 8.62
N SER A 214 -13.10 2.87 9.40
CA SER A 214 -12.96 2.92 10.85
C SER A 214 -12.15 1.73 11.33
N GLN A 215 -11.49 1.90 12.46
CA GLN A 215 -10.89 0.79 13.17
C GLN A 215 -11.28 0.83 14.64
N VAL A 216 -11.67 -0.34 15.14
CA VAL A 216 -11.97 -0.58 16.54
C VAL A 216 -11.18 -1.81 16.96
N ASN A 217 -10.30 -1.63 17.95
CA ASN A 217 -9.37 -2.67 18.39
C ASN A 217 -8.55 -3.22 17.19
N ASN A 218 -8.59 -4.54 16.98
CA ASN A 218 -7.88 -5.23 15.94
C ASN A 218 -8.72 -5.38 14.65
N THR A 219 -9.79 -4.62 14.49
CA THR A 219 -10.72 -4.77 13.36
C THR A 219 -10.83 -3.47 12.58
N VAL A 220 -10.50 -3.53 11.29
CA VAL A 220 -10.68 -2.46 10.31
C VAL A 220 -11.95 -2.74 9.53
N THR A 221 -12.89 -1.79 9.52
CA THR A 221 -14.08 -1.85 8.67
C THR A 221 -13.97 -0.79 7.59
N ILE A 222 -14.21 -1.21 6.35
CA ILE A 222 -14.12 -0.39 5.15
C ILE A 222 -15.52 -0.37 4.54
N PHE A 223 -16.02 0.83 4.26
CA PHE A 223 -17.31 1.09 3.65
C PHE A 223 -17.06 1.68 2.27
N SER A 224 -17.70 1.15 1.23
CA SER A 224 -17.77 1.82 -0.06
C SER A 224 -18.98 2.75 -0.09
N TYR A 225 -18.78 3.95 -0.61
CA TYR A 225 -19.84 4.94 -0.88
C TYR A 225 -20.11 5.12 -2.37
N THR A 226 -19.33 4.45 -3.23
CA THR A 226 -19.49 4.52 -4.70
C THR A 226 -20.15 3.25 -5.19
N ASP A 227 -21.26 3.39 -5.91
CA ASP A 227 -21.95 2.24 -6.52
C ASP A 227 -21.28 1.72 -7.79
N ASN A 228 -21.76 0.60 -8.29
CA ASN A 228 -21.33 -0.01 -9.55
C ASN A 228 -21.49 0.86 -10.81
N ALA A 229 -22.23 1.98 -10.74
CA ALA A 229 -22.35 2.96 -11.81
C ALA A 229 -21.33 4.11 -11.66
N GLY A 230 -20.49 4.07 -10.64
CA GLY A 230 -19.49 5.09 -10.32
C GLY A 230 -20.08 6.31 -9.61
N LYS A 231 -21.30 6.22 -9.06
CA LYS A 231 -21.96 7.32 -8.36
C LYS A 231 -21.71 7.23 -6.85
N ASP A 232 -21.30 8.36 -6.27
CA ASP A 232 -21.15 8.48 -4.82
C ASP A 232 -22.50 8.72 -4.13
N HIS A 233 -22.66 8.13 -2.95
CA HIS A 233 -23.87 8.21 -2.12
C HIS A 233 -23.57 8.80 -0.74
N SER A 234 -24.62 9.26 -0.06
CA SER A 234 -24.52 9.81 1.30
C SER A 234 -24.44 8.73 2.39
N GLN A 235 -24.68 7.46 2.02
CA GLN A 235 -24.64 6.28 2.88
C GLN A 235 -23.80 5.19 2.21
N PRO A 236 -23.19 4.28 2.99
CA PRO A 236 -22.49 3.13 2.45
C PRO A 236 -23.39 2.28 1.54
N VAL A 237 -22.85 1.86 0.40
CA VAL A 237 -23.50 0.92 -0.52
C VAL A 237 -23.02 -0.52 -0.31
N ASP A 238 -21.79 -0.68 0.18
CA ASP A 238 -21.20 -1.98 0.54
C ASP A 238 -20.19 -1.81 1.68
N GLN A 239 -19.83 -2.91 2.34
CA GLN A 239 -18.83 -2.92 3.40
C GLN A 239 -18.06 -4.25 3.49
N VAL A 240 -16.85 -4.16 4.01
CA VAL A 240 -16.00 -5.32 4.32
C VAL A 240 -15.25 -5.08 5.62
N THR A 241 -15.05 -6.15 6.38
CA THR A 241 -14.39 -6.11 7.68
C THR A 241 -13.17 -7.04 7.69
N TYR A 242 -12.03 -6.48 8.09
CA TYR A 242 -10.76 -7.20 8.25
C TYR A 242 -10.37 -7.21 9.72
N THR A 243 -9.86 -8.35 10.21
CA THR A 243 -9.36 -8.49 11.59
C THR A 243 -7.87 -8.80 11.56
N ALA A 244 -7.10 -8.32 12.52
CA ALA A 244 -5.66 -8.59 12.61
C ALA A 244 -5.43 -10.10 12.47
N CYS A 245 -4.52 -10.48 11.58
CA CYS A 245 -4.21 -11.88 11.38
C CYS A 245 -3.61 -12.44 12.68
N ASN A 246 -4.02 -13.67 13.04
CA ASN A 246 -3.43 -14.42 14.14
C ASN A 246 -2.08 -15.02 13.74
#